data_AF-A0A2W2FB43-F1
#
_entry.id   AF-A0A2W2FB43-F1
#
_cell.length_a   1.000
_cell.length_b   1.000
_cell.length_c   1.000
_cell.angle_alpha   90.00
_cell.angle_beta   90.00
_cell.angle_gamma   90.00
#
_symmetry.space_group_name_H-M   'P 1'
#
loop_
_entity.id
_entity.type
_entity.pdbx_description
1 polymer ?
#
loop_
_entity_poly.entity_id
_entity_poly.type
_entity_poly.pdbx_seq_one_letter_code
_entity_poly.pdbx_strand_id
1 'polypeptide(L)'
;MRPAALNRLSVAEAADRYVELVRARTLTGGLSPATAEVYARDVATFVELAGGGRVLDDLDGADVDAVLLAFARKPDGRRPAAAAVERSSGGAVQSAASQARFRRSVSALFKHAVLAGWVQVDPMASVTVSARQRGGLRA
;
A
#
# COMPACT_ATOMS: atom_id res chain seq x y z
N MET A 1 21.79 -8.40 -15.89
CA MET A 1 21.02 -9.41 -15.12
C MET A 1 19.91 -9.93 -16.02
N ARG A 2 19.70 -11.24 -16.14
CA ARG A 2 18.54 -11.78 -16.88
C ARG A 2 17.27 -11.54 -16.04
N PRO A 3 16.13 -11.13 -16.63
CA PRO A 3 14.87 -11.03 -15.90
C PRO A 3 14.54 -12.37 -15.22
N ALA A 4 14.03 -12.32 -13.99
CA ALA A 4 13.52 -13.50 -13.32
C ALA A 4 12.37 -14.11 -14.14
N ALA A 5 12.23 -15.43 -14.08
CA ALA A 5 11.06 -16.08 -14.67
C ALA A 5 9.80 -15.57 -13.97
N LEU A 6 8.76 -15.25 -14.76
CA LEU A 6 7.50 -14.75 -14.23
C LEU A 6 6.84 -15.83 -13.36
N ASN A 7 6.64 -15.51 -12.09
CA ASN A 7 5.93 -16.33 -11.12
C ASN A 7 4.63 -15.61 -10.74
N ARG A 8 3.53 -16.00 -11.37
CA ARG A 8 2.23 -15.35 -11.18
C ARG A 8 1.65 -15.75 -9.83
N LEU A 9 1.65 -14.80 -8.90
CA LEU A 9 1.12 -14.97 -7.55
C LEU A 9 -0.18 -14.20 -7.39
N SER A 10 -1.06 -14.69 -6.53
CA SER A 10 -2.14 -13.86 -6.01
C SER A 10 -1.60 -12.69 -5.18
N VAL A 11 -2.40 -11.64 -5.03
CA VAL A 11 -2.09 -10.48 -4.19
C VAL A 11 -1.81 -10.91 -2.74
N ALA A 12 -2.59 -11.85 -2.20
CA ALA A 12 -2.39 -12.37 -0.84
C ALA A 12 -1.06 -13.13 -0.71
N GLU A 13 -0.74 -14.03 -1.63
CA GLU A 13 0.51 -14.80 -1.57
C GLU A 13 1.74 -13.91 -1.72
N ALA A 14 1.70 -12.93 -2.61
CA ALA A 14 2.79 -11.98 -2.78
C ALA A 14 2.97 -11.11 -1.52
N ALA A 15 1.87 -10.68 -0.89
CA ALA A 15 1.88 -9.96 0.37
C ALA A 15 2.52 -10.77 1.50
N ASP A 16 2.11 -12.02 1.68
CA ASP A 16 2.66 -12.91 2.71
C ASP A 16 4.16 -13.10 2.53
N ARG A 17 4.60 -13.41 1.30
CA ARG A 17 6.04 -13.56 0.98
C ARG A 17 6.84 -12.28 1.21
N TYR A 18 6.27 -11.13 0.86
CA TYR A 18 6.93 -9.85 1.10
C TYR A 18 7.02 -9.51 2.59
N VAL A 19 5.99 -9.82 3.38
CA VAL A 19 6.00 -9.61 4.83
C VAL A 19 7.02 -10.52 5.50
N GLU A 20 7.18 -11.77 5.07
CA GLU A 20 8.25 -12.64 5.55
C GLU A 20 9.64 -12.09 5.25
N LEU A 21 9.86 -11.53 4.05
CA LEU A 21 11.11 -10.81 3.74
C LEU A 21 11.33 -9.61 4.68
N VAL A 22 10.28 -8.81 4.93
CA VAL A 22 10.36 -7.67 5.85
C VAL A 22 10.75 -8.13 7.26
N ARG A 23 10.15 -9.22 7.76
CA ARG A 23 10.51 -9.84 9.05
C ARG A 23 11.97 -10.30 9.07
N ALA A 24 12.42 -10.98 8.01
CA ALA A 24 13.80 -11.42 7.88
C ALA A 24 14.79 -10.24 7.90
N ARG A 25 14.47 -9.13 7.21
CA ARG A 25 15.28 -7.90 7.24
C ARG A 25 15.31 -7.25 8.61
N THR A 26 14.26 -7.40 9.40
CA THR A 26 14.26 -6.93 10.80
C THR A 26 15.18 -7.76 11.68
N LEU A 27 15.15 -9.09 11.53
CA LEU A 27 16.02 -10.00 12.29
C LEU A 27 17.51 -9.77 12.00
N THR A 28 17.85 -9.41 10.76
CA THR A 28 19.24 -9.14 10.35
C THR A 28 19.68 -7.69 10.57
N GLY A 29 18.84 -6.84 11.18
CA GLY A 29 19.13 -5.43 11.43
C GLY A 29 19.06 -4.52 10.21
N GLY A 30 18.67 -5.05 9.04
CA GLY A 30 18.46 -4.28 7.81
C GLY A 30 17.19 -3.43 7.78
N LEU A 31 16.31 -3.56 8.78
CA LEU A 31 15.12 -2.73 8.97
C LEU A 31 14.74 -2.65 10.46
N SER A 32 14.30 -1.47 10.95
CA SER A 32 13.80 -1.37 12.33
C SER A 32 12.44 -2.07 12.51
N PRO A 33 12.12 -2.61 13.70
CA PRO A 33 10.83 -3.26 13.98
C PRO A 33 9.63 -2.34 13.71
N ALA A 34 9.71 -1.07 14.12
CA ALA A 34 8.64 -0.11 13.89
C ALA A 34 8.36 0.13 12.39
N THR A 35 9.40 0.14 11.55
CA THR A 35 9.22 0.26 10.09
C THR A 35 8.65 -1.02 9.49
N ALA A 36 9.04 -2.17 10.02
CA ALA A 36 8.51 -3.47 9.60
C ALA A 36 7.00 -3.59 9.84
N GLU A 37 6.53 -3.17 11.02
CA GLU A 37 5.11 -3.13 11.36
C GLU A 37 4.31 -2.22 10.41
N VAL A 38 4.88 -1.08 10.03
CA VAL A 38 4.26 -0.15 9.08
C VAL A 38 4.08 -0.81 7.72
N TYR A 39 5.12 -1.47 7.20
CA TYR A 39 5.00 -2.18 5.93
C TYR A 39 4.00 -3.33 6.00
N ALA A 40 4.04 -4.14 7.06
CA ALA A 40 3.10 -5.24 7.24
C ALA A 40 1.64 -4.76 7.30
N ARG A 41 1.36 -3.68 8.04
CA ARG A 41 0.01 -3.10 8.14
C ARG A 41 -0.48 -2.53 6.80
N ASP A 42 0.39 -1.81 6.08
CA ASP A 42 0.01 -1.24 4.79
C ASP A 42 -0.19 -2.31 3.73
N VAL A 43 0.66 -3.35 3.71
CA VAL A 43 0.51 -4.46 2.77
C VAL A 43 -0.76 -5.25 3.06
N ALA A 44 -1.09 -5.51 4.32
CA ALA A 44 -2.37 -6.12 4.68
C ALA A 44 -3.56 -5.26 4.22
N THR A 45 -3.48 -3.94 4.41
CA THR A 45 -4.52 -3.02 3.91
C THR A 45 -4.60 -3.02 2.38
N PHE A 46 -3.48 -3.14 1.69
CA PHE A 46 -3.46 -3.28 0.24
C PHE A 46 -4.16 -4.57 -0.22
N VAL A 47 -3.92 -5.71 0.45
CA VAL A 47 -4.60 -6.98 0.15
C VAL A 47 -6.11 -6.86 0.32
N GLU A 48 -6.57 -6.22 1.40
CA GLU A 48 -8.00 -5.97 1.66
C GLU A 48 -8.63 -5.15 0.52
N LEU A 49 -7.95 -4.10 0.05
CA LEU A 49 -8.51 -3.15 -0.91
C LEU A 49 -8.37 -3.61 -2.37
N ALA A 50 -7.28 -4.30 -2.71
CA ALA A 50 -7.02 -4.81 -4.05
C ALA A 50 -7.79 -6.11 -4.32
N GLY A 51 -8.09 -6.88 -3.27
CA GLY A 51 -8.69 -8.21 -3.37
C GLY A 51 -7.62 -9.30 -3.44
N GLY A 52 -7.45 -10.04 -2.34
CA GLY A 52 -6.34 -10.99 -2.17
C GLY A 52 -6.27 -12.12 -3.20
N GLY A 53 -7.39 -12.53 -3.80
CA GLY A 53 -7.44 -13.61 -4.80
C GLY A 53 -7.07 -13.18 -6.22
N ARG A 54 -6.95 -11.87 -6.51
CA ARG A 54 -6.51 -11.39 -7.83
C ARG A 54 -5.04 -11.73 -8.03
N VAL A 55 -4.64 -11.97 -9.28
CA VAL A 55 -3.21 -12.10 -9.64
C VAL A 55 -2.55 -10.73 -9.55
N LEU A 56 -1.41 -10.63 -8.87
CA LEU A 56 -0.69 -9.37 -8.65
C LEU A 56 -0.23 -8.74 -9.97
N ASP A 57 0.24 -9.57 -10.92
CA ASP A 57 0.72 -9.15 -12.25
C ASP A 57 -0.41 -8.63 -13.16
N ASP A 58 -1.67 -8.93 -12.84
CA ASP A 58 -2.82 -8.42 -13.60
C ASP A 58 -3.30 -7.05 -13.10
N LEU A 59 -2.68 -6.49 -12.05
CA LEU A 59 -2.98 -5.16 -11.57
C LEU A 59 -2.27 -4.10 -12.41
N ASP A 60 -3.04 -3.19 -13.01
CA ASP A 60 -2.51 -2.06 -13.75
C ASP A 60 -2.47 -0.76 -12.91
N GLY A 61 -2.07 0.35 -13.53
CA GLY A 61 -2.04 1.66 -12.87
C GLY A 61 -3.41 2.13 -12.38
N ALA A 62 -4.48 1.82 -13.12
CA ALA A 62 -5.85 2.23 -12.78
C ALA A 62 -6.37 1.43 -11.58
N ASP A 63 -6.06 0.13 -11.51
CA ASP A 63 -6.32 -0.70 -10.34
C ASP A 63 -5.63 -0.14 -9.10
N VAL A 64 -4.35 0.20 -9.21
CA VAL A 64 -3.60 0.77 -8.09
C VAL A 64 -4.15 2.16 -7.71
N ASP A 65 -4.53 3.00 -8.67
CA ASP A 65 -5.23 4.26 -8.41
C ASP A 65 -6.53 4.04 -7.62
N ALA A 66 -7.33 3.04 -7.99
CA ALA A 66 -8.56 2.69 -7.28
C ALA A 66 -8.27 2.27 -5.83
N VAL A 67 -7.22 1.49 -5.59
CA VAL A 67 -6.79 1.09 -4.24
C VAL A 67 -6.33 2.30 -3.41
N LEU A 68 -5.54 3.20 -3.99
CA LEU A 68 -5.09 4.42 -3.30
C LEU A 68 -6.27 5.34 -2.94
N LEU A 69 -7.26 5.47 -3.84
CA LEU A 69 -8.49 6.22 -3.60
C LEU A 69 -9.36 5.56 -2.52
N ALA A 70 -9.49 4.23 -2.54
CA ALA A 70 -10.21 3.49 -1.52
C ALA A 70 -9.54 3.65 -0.14
N PHE A 71 -8.20 3.59 -0.09
CA PHE A 71 -7.44 3.86 1.13
C PHE A 71 -7.70 5.27 1.63
N ALA A 72 -7.65 6.28 0.75
CA ALA A 72 -7.90 7.66 1.15
C ALA A 72 -9.26 7.78 1.85
N ARG A 73 -10.31 7.17 1.30
CA ARG A 73 -11.69 7.23 1.84
C ARG A 73 -11.89 6.43 3.14
N LYS A 74 -10.96 5.56 3.54
CA LYS A 74 -11.07 4.72 4.74
C LYS A 74 -11.07 5.61 6.01
N PRO A 75 -11.99 5.40 6.96
CA PRO A 75 -11.99 6.15 8.22
C PRO A 75 -10.65 6.03 8.97
N ASP A 76 -10.13 7.12 9.54
CA ASP A 76 -8.94 7.05 10.39
C ASP A 76 -9.26 6.32 11.70
N GLY A 77 -8.81 5.06 11.82
CA GLY A 77 -9.07 4.18 12.96
C GLY A 77 -8.48 4.65 14.31
N ARG A 78 -7.79 5.80 14.34
CA ARG A 78 -7.30 6.43 15.58
C ARG A 78 -8.39 7.16 16.38
N ARG A 79 -9.63 7.27 15.90
CA ARG A 79 -10.73 7.91 16.62
C ARG A 79 -11.83 6.93 17.03
N PRO A 80 -12.29 6.94 18.29
CA PRO A 80 -13.39 6.09 18.73
C PRO A 80 -14.68 6.46 17.96
N ALA A 81 -15.45 5.44 17.61
CA ALA A 81 -16.68 5.54 16.82
C ALA A 81 -17.73 6.52 17.41
N ALA A 82 -17.68 6.78 18.72
CA ALA A 82 -18.60 7.70 19.42
C ALA A 82 -18.49 9.16 18.96
N ALA A 83 -17.35 9.61 18.43
CA ALA A 83 -17.17 10.98 17.93
C ALA A 83 -17.56 11.14 16.43
N ALA A 84 -17.98 10.07 15.77
CA ALA A 84 -18.31 10.06 14.35
C ALA A 84 -19.76 10.49 14.06
N VAL A 85 -20.64 10.48 15.08
CA VAL A 85 -22.09 10.69 14.90
C VAL A 85 -22.47 12.18 14.83
N GLU A 86 -21.67 13.09 15.39
CA GLU A 86 -22.04 14.51 15.50
C GLU A 86 -21.61 15.41 14.33
N ARG A 87 -20.92 14.90 13.30
CA ARG A 87 -20.51 15.74 12.15
C ARG A 87 -20.89 15.12 10.80
N SER A 88 -22.14 15.31 10.43
CA SER A 88 -22.63 15.12 9.07
C SER A 88 -21.89 16.01 8.07
N SER A 89 -21.52 15.42 6.92
CA SER A 89 -20.96 16.00 5.66
C SER A 89 -19.44 15.94 5.37
N GLY A 90 -18.67 15.10 6.06
CA GLY A 90 -17.26 14.87 5.66
C GLY A 90 -16.52 13.89 6.55
N GLY A 91 -16.91 12.60 6.49
CA GLY A 91 -16.33 11.53 7.31
C GLY A 91 -14.80 11.58 7.32
N ALA A 92 -14.18 11.28 8.46
CA ALA A 92 -12.74 11.44 8.69
C ALA A 92 -11.88 10.56 7.75
N VAL A 93 -11.61 11.08 6.54
CA VAL A 93 -10.72 10.54 5.50
C VAL A 93 -9.28 10.44 6.01
N GLN A 94 -8.50 9.49 5.49
CA GLN A 94 -7.08 9.36 5.82
C GLN A 94 -6.31 10.67 5.61
N SER A 95 -5.41 11.00 6.53
CA SER A 95 -4.54 12.17 6.40
C SER A 95 -3.63 12.07 5.16
N ALA A 96 -3.18 13.21 4.62
CA ALA A 96 -2.25 13.23 3.50
C ALA A 96 -0.92 12.49 3.81
N ALA A 97 -0.44 12.58 5.06
CA ALA A 97 0.73 11.85 5.51
C ALA A 97 0.49 10.32 5.53
N SER A 98 -0.69 9.88 5.99
CA SER A 98 -1.09 8.47 5.95
C SER A 98 -1.15 7.94 4.52
N GLN A 99 -1.73 8.72 3.59
CA GLN A 99 -1.82 8.39 2.17
C GLN A 99 -0.42 8.28 1.53
N ALA A 100 0.46 9.25 1.79
CA ALA A 100 1.84 9.24 1.26
C ALA A 100 2.65 8.04 1.78
N ARG A 101 2.49 7.70 3.07
CA ARG A 101 3.11 6.50 3.67
C ARG A 101 2.59 5.22 3.03
N PHE A 102 1.26 5.07 2.90
CA PHE A 102 0.65 3.90 2.26
C PHE A 102 1.16 3.73 0.81
N ARG A 103 1.17 4.81 0.02
CA ARG A 103 1.74 4.81 -1.34
C ARG A 103 3.22 4.35 -1.36
N ARG A 104 4.03 4.81 -0.40
CA ARG A 104 5.44 4.37 -0.28
C ARG A 104 5.55 2.87 0.02
N SER A 105 4.71 2.35 0.90
CA SER A 105 4.66 0.91 1.22
C SER A 105 4.26 0.07 0.00
N VAL A 106 3.23 0.48 -0.74
CA VAL A 106 2.80 -0.19 -1.98
C VAL A 106 3.90 -0.12 -3.05
N SER A 107 4.58 1.02 -3.19
CA SER A 107 5.74 1.13 -4.09
C SER A 107 6.90 0.21 -3.70
N ALA A 108 7.17 0.04 -2.40
CA ALA A 108 8.21 -0.88 -1.94
C ALA A 108 7.87 -2.34 -2.26
N LEU A 109 6.60 -2.73 -2.10
CA LEU A 109 6.09 -4.04 -2.51
C LEU A 109 6.31 -4.29 -4.00
N PHE A 110 5.84 -3.39 -4.89
CA PHE A 110 5.97 -3.60 -6.34
C PHE A 110 7.41 -3.55 -6.83
N LYS A 111 8.27 -2.71 -6.24
CA LYS A 111 9.72 -2.74 -6.52
C LYS A 111 10.34 -4.09 -6.22
N HIS A 112 9.96 -4.71 -5.09
CA HIS A 112 10.40 -6.06 -4.78
C HIS A 112 9.79 -7.08 -5.74
N ALA A 113 8.49 -6.97 -6.04
CA ALA A 113 7.77 -7.87 -6.92
C ALA A 113 8.40 -7.94 -8.32
N VAL A 114 8.84 -6.81 -8.90
CA VAL A 114 9.57 -6.80 -10.17
C VAL A 114 10.88 -7.59 -10.07
N LEU A 115 11.68 -7.33 -9.03
CA LEU A 115 12.97 -8.01 -8.83
C LEU A 115 12.81 -9.51 -8.60
N ALA A 116 11.73 -9.91 -7.93
CA ALA A 116 11.40 -11.30 -7.65
C ALA A 116 10.68 -12.01 -8.82
N GLY A 117 10.36 -11.27 -9.90
CA GLY A 117 9.63 -11.79 -11.05
C GLY A 117 8.16 -12.11 -10.76
N TRP A 118 7.53 -11.44 -9.80
CA TRP A 118 6.09 -11.62 -9.51
C TRP A 118 5.20 -10.75 -10.39
N VAL A 119 5.77 -9.65 -10.89
CA VAL A 119 5.14 -8.78 -11.89
C VAL A 119 6.14 -8.49 -12.99
N GLN A 120 5.68 -8.33 -14.23
CA GLN A 120 6.54 -7.99 -15.37
C GLN A 120 6.93 -6.51 -15.38
N VAL A 121 5.99 -5.64 -15.01
CA VAL A 121 6.15 -4.18 -15.01
C VAL A 121 5.65 -3.64 -13.67
N ASP A 122 6.30 -2.61 -13.14
CA ASP A 122 5.82 -1.91 -11.93
C ASP A 122 4.60 -1.04 -12.29
N PRO A 123 3.37 -1.37 -11.84
CA PRO A 123 2.19 -0.56 -12.15
C PRO A 123 2.25 0.81 -11.49
N MET A 124 3.07 1.00 -10.44
CA MET A 124 3.26 2.31 -9.79
C MET A 124 3.81 3.37 -10.73
N ALA A 125 4.48 2.97 -11.82
CA ALA A 125 4.97 3.88 -12.86
C ALA A 125 3.83 4.54 -13.67
N SER A 126 2.64 3.94 -13.66
CA SER A 126 1.45 4.39 -14.40
C SER A 126 0.34 4.98 -13.51
N VAL A 127 0.58 5.08 -12.20
CA VAL A 127 -0.38 5.60 -11.21
C VAL A 127 -0.49 7.13 -11.33
N THR A 128 -1.72 7.64 -11.46
CA THR A 128 -2.00 9.06 -11.70
C THR A 128 -2.42 9.82 -10.44
N VAL A 129 -2.93 9.12 -9.42
CA VAL A 129 -3.44 9.72 -8.19
C VAL A 129 -2.29 10.06 -7.25
N SER A 130 -2.26 11.31 -6.80
CA SER A 130 -1.37 11.78 -5.73
C SER A 130 -2.16 12.11 -4.47
N ALA A 131 -1.51 11.97 -3.31
CA ALA A 131 -2.13 12.35 -2.04
C ALA A 131 -2.58 13.81 -2.08
N ARG A 132 -3.82 14.08 -1.65
CA ARG A 132 -4.37 15.43 -1.64
C ARG A 132 -3.54 16.30 -0.70
N GLN A 133 -2.69 17.17 -1.26
CA GLN A 133 -2.07 18.24 -0.48
C GLN A 133 -3.22 19.09 0.11
N ARG A 134 -3.28 19.20 1.43
CA ARG A 134 -4.03 20.30 2.04
C ARG A 134 -3.32 21.57 1.57
N GLY A 135 -4.04 22.46 0.88
CA GLY A 135 -3.50 23.73 0.39
C GLY A 135 -2.67 24.39 1.47
N GLY A 136 -1.41 24.68 1.14
CA GLY A 136 -0.48 25.30 2.06
C GLY A 136 -1.00 26.68 2.43
N LEU A 137 -1.46 26.84 3.65
CA LEU A 137 -1.57 28.17 4.26
C LEU A 137 -0.18 28.51 4.80
N ARG A 138 0.59 29.26 4.00
CA ARG A 138 1.32 30.47 4.44
C ARG A 138 1.52 31.38 3.22
N ALA A 139 0.63 32.36 3.10
CA ALA A 139 0.97 33.72 2.66
C ALA A 139 1.71 34.43 3.81
#